data_AF-A0A2X2K3A3-F1
#
_entry.id   AF-A0A2X2K3A3-F1
#
_cell.length_a   1.000
_cell.length_b   1.000
_cell.length_c   1.000
_cell.angle_alpha   90.00
_cell.angle_beta   90.00
_cell.angle_gamma   90.00
#
_symmetry.space_group_name_H-M   'P 1'
#
loop_
_entity.id
_entity.type
_entity.pdbx_description
1 polymer ?
#
loop_
_entity_poly.entity_id
_entity_poly.type
_entity_poly.pdbx_seq_one_letter_code
_entity_poly.pdbx_strand_id
1 'polypeptide(L)'
;MQNHTAVNTAQTIILRDLVDALLFEDIAGIVSNSEITKENGQTILIYKRETQQIKIPVYFSALNMFRYESSQPITIEGRASKQPLTAAEFWQTIANMNCDLSHEWEVASR
;
A
#
# COMPACT_ATOMS: atom_id res chain seq x y z
N MET A 1 8.47 -30.09 -5.22
CA MET A 1 7.61 -29.50 -4.17
C MET A 1 7.96 -28.01 -4.10
N GLN A 2 6.98 -27.12 -4.26
CA GLN A 2 7.22 -25.68 -4.08
C GLN A 2 7.39 -25.37 -2.58
N ASN A 3 8.38 -24.55 -2.25
CA ASN A 3 8.60 -24.09 -0.89
C ASN A 3 7.64 -22.91 -0.60
N HIS A 4 6.47 -23.22 -0.06
CA HIS A 4 5.41 -22.25 0.24
C HIS A 4 5.87 -21.15 1.21
N THR A 5 6.80 -21.47 2.12
CA THR A 5 7.37 -20.48 3.04
C THR A 5 8.18 -19.44 2.27
N ALA A 6 9.06 -19.89 1.37
CA ALA A 6 9.88 -18.98 0.56
C ALA A 6 9.02 -18.07 -0.34
N VAL A 7 7.94 -18.61 -0.92
CA VAL A 7 7.00 -17.82 -1.73
C VAL A 7 6.32 -16.74 -0.89
N ASN A 8 5.80 -17.09 0.28
CA ASN A 8 5.14 -16.13 1.16
C ASN A 8 6.10 -15.04 1.66
N THR A 9 7.33 -15.43 2.04
CA THR A 9 8.35 -14.46 2.44
C THR A 9 8.68 -13.50 1.31
N ALA A 10 8.87 -13.99 0.08
CA ALA A 10 9.15 -13.13 -1.07
C ALA A 10 7.98 -12.16 -1.34
N GLN A 11 6.73 -12.63 -1.29
CA GLN A 11 5.55 -11.78 -1.46
C GLN A 11 5.49 -10.66 -0.42
N THR A 12 5.76 -10.95 0.85
CA THR A 12 5.77 -9.93 1.92
C THR A 12 6.89 -8.91 1.73
N ILE A 13 8.08 -9.34 1.31
CA ILE A 13 9.20 -8.41 1.04
C ILE A 13 8.85 -7.47 -0.11
N ILE A 14 8.37 -8.01 -1.24
CA ILE A 14 8.06 -7.20 -2.42
C ILE A 14 6.88 -6.25 -2.14
N LEU A 15 5.87 -6.68 -1.39
CA LEU A 15 4.80 -5.77 -0.96
C LEU A 15 5.35 -4.63 -0.10
N ARG A 16 6.24 -4.94 0.84
CA ARG A 16 6.84 -3.92 1.71
C ARG A 16 7.64 -2.89 0.91
N ASP A 17 8.51 -3.37 0.02
CA ASP A 17 9.34 -2.49 -0.80
C ASP A 17 8.49 -1.61 -1.71
N LEU A 18 7.42 -2.15 -2.30
CA LEU A 18 6.46 -1.38 -3.09
C LEU A 18 5.77 -0.30 -2.25
N VAL A 19 5.21 -0.64 -1.08
CA VAL A 19 4.47 0.33 -0.27
C VAL A 19 5.40 1.44 0.22
N ASP A 20 6.61 1.12 0.68
CA ASP A 20 7.58 2.14 1.09
C ASP A 20 7.95 3.06 -0.08
N ALA A 21 8.17 2.54 -1.29
CA ALA A 21 8.46 3.36 -2.47
C ALA A 21 7.31 4.32 -2.81
N LEU A 22 6.07 3.83 -2.79
CA LEU A 22 4.88 4.67 -3.04
C LEU A 22 4.75 5.79 -1.99
N LEU A 23 5.02 5.48 -0.72
CA LEU A 23 5.00 6.48 0.37
C LEU A 23 6.12 7.52 0.23
N PHE A 24 7.31 7.11 -0.22
CA PHE A 24 8.44 8.03 -0.40
C PHE A 24 8.25 8.97 -1.58
N GLU A 25 7.71 8.47 -2.68
CA GLU A 25 7.49 9.27 -3.88
C GLU A 25 6.12 9.96 -3.88
N ASP A 26 5.32 9.76 -2.81
CA ASP A 26 3.95 10.26 -2.67
C ASP A 26 3.09 9.97 -3.92
N ILE A 27 3.24 8.77 -4.47
CA ILE A 27 2.57 8.38 -5.71
C ILE A 27 1.06 8.47 -5.53
N ALA A 28 0.41 9.16 -6.47
CA ALA A 28 -1.03 9.44 -6.43
C ALA A 28 -1.51 10.21 -5.18
N GLY A 29 -0.58 10.91 -4.51
CA GLY A 29 -0.83 11.59 -3.24
C GLY A 29 -1.18 10.62 -2.11
N ILE A 30 -0.62 9.40 -2.10
CA ILE A 30 -0.91 8.38 -1.10
C ILE A 30 -0.58 8.83 0.33
N VAL A 31 0.33 9.78 0.51
CA VAL A 31 0.61 10.45 1.79
C VAL A 31 -0.11 11.78 1.87
N SER A 32 0.07 12.66 0.88
CA SER A 32 -0.42 14.05 0.95
C SER A 32 -1.93 14.18 0.98
N ASN A 33 -2.67 13.26 0.36
CA ASN A 33 -4.13 13.23 0.33
C ASN A 33 -4.74 12.26 1.34
N SER A 34 -3.92 11.65 2.21
CA SER A 34 -4.40 10.73 3.24
C SER A 34 -4.67 11.43 4.57
N GLU A 35 -5.71 10.98 5.27
CA GLU A 35 -5.93 11.36 6.67
C GLU A 35 -5.01 10.52 7.57
N ILE A 36 -4.36 11.16 8.55
CA ILE A 36 -3.54 10.46 9.55
C ILE A 36 -4.41 10.23 10.78
N THR A 37 -4.59 8.97 11.16
CA THR A 37 -5.33 8.60 12.38
C THR A 37 -4.53 7.65 13.25
N LYS A 38 -5.03 7.40 14.46
CA LYS A 38 -4.43 6.44 15.40
C LYS A 38 -5.50 5.46 15.88
N GLU A 39 -5.34 4.19 15.53
CA GLU A 39 -6.26 3.11 15.90
C GLU A 39 -5.51 2.13 16.81
N ASN A 40 -5.99 1.94 18.05
CA ASN A 40 -5.39 1.01 19.03
C ASN A 40 -3.86 1.19 19.25
N GLY A 41 -3.38 2.43 19.16
CA GLY A 41 -1.96 2.74 19.33
C GLY A 41 -1.14 2.74 18.03
N GLN A 42 -1.67 2.18 16.94
CA GLN A 42 -1.04 2.15 15.63
C GLN A 42 -1.41 3.40 14.82
N THR A 43 -0.43 4.07 14.22
CA THR A 43 -0.69 5.17 13.27
C THR A 43 -1.12 4.57 11.93
N ILE A 44 -2.19 5.11 11.35
CA ILE A 44 -2.79 4.64 10.09
C ILE A 44 -2.88 5.82 9.13
N LEU A 45 -2.45 5.63 7.89
CA LEU A 45 -2.85 6.48 6.77
C LEU A 45 -4.16 5.95 6.19
N ILE A 46 -5.19 6.79 6.16
CA ILE A 46 -6.46 6.49 5.52
C ILE A 46 -6.48 7.18 4.16
N TYR A 47 -6.17 6.41 3.12
CA TYR A 47 -6.22 6.86 1.73
C TYR A 47 -7.62 6.57 1.16
N LYS A 48 -8.38 7.62 0.89
CA LYS A 48 -9.74 7.53 0.34
C LYS A 48 -9.77 8.14 -1.05
N ARG A 49 -10.37 7.45 -2.00
CA ARG A 49 -10.68 7.99 -3.33
C ARG A 49 -12.02 7.44 -3.79
N GLU A 50 -12.93 8.34 -4.11
CA GLU A 50 -14.32 8.02 -4.46
C GLU A 50 -15.00 7.10 -3.44
N THR A 51 -15.31 5.86 -3.83
CA THR A 51 -16.00 4.85 -3.00
C THR A 51 -15.05 3.82 -2.39
N GLN A 52 -13.74 3.96 -2.60
CA GLN A 52 -12.73 3.02 -2.13
C GLN A 52 -11.86 3.64 -1.03
N GLN A 53 -11.46 2.81 -0.07
CA GLN A 53 -10.61 3.19 1.03
C GLN A 53 -9.54 2.14 1.30
N ILE A 54 -8.32 2.60 1.52
CA ILE A 54 -7.18 1.80 1.97
C ILE A 54 -6.71 2.36 3.32
N LYS A 55 -6.54 1.47 4.30
CA LYS A 55 -5.87 1.77 5.57
C LYS A 55 -4.49 1.15 5.59
N ILE A 56 -3.46 2.00 5.68
CA ILE A 56 -2.05 1.60 5.65
C ILE A 56 -1.44 1.85 7.04
N PRO A 57 -1.07 0.79 7.78
CA PRO A 57 -0.33 0.94 9.02
C PRO A 57 1.06 1.53 8.78
N VAL A 58 1.39 2.62 9.46
CA VAL A 58 2.67 3.31 9.27
C VAL A 58 3.36 3.65 10.59
N TYR A 59 4.67 3.84 10.50
CA TYR A 59 5.44 4.52 11.52
C TYR A 59 6.24 5.68 10.88
N PHE A 60 6.56 6.70 11.68
CA PHE A 60 7.41 7.79 11.22
C PHE A 60 8.87 7.36 11.32
N SER A 61 9.54 7.25 10.16
CA SER A 61 10.88 6.67 10.08
C SER A 61 11.99 7.69 10.35
N ALA A 62 13.22 7.20 10.49
CA ALA A 62 14.42 8.04 10.65
C ALA A 62 14.71 8.95 9.44
N LEU A 63 14.06 8.73 8.30
CA LEU A 63 14.13 9.60 7.12
C LEU A 63 13.17 10.80 7.21
N ASN A 64 12.46 10.97 8.33
CA ASN A 64 11.38 11.94 8.51
C ASN A 64 10.22 11.76 7.51
N MET A 65 9.96 10.50 7.12
CA MET A 65 8.88 10.11 6.23
C MET A 65 8.16 8.88 6.79
N PHE A 66 6.89 8.70 6.43
CA PHE A 66 6.15 7.48 6.77
C PHE A 66 6.71 6.27 6.04
N ARG A 67 6.79 5.15 6.75
CA ARG A 67 7.09 3.82 6.19
C ARG A 67 6.05 2.82 6.64
N TYR A 68 5.88 1.77 5.83
CA TYR A 68 4.95 0.69 6.12
C TYR A 68 5.38 -0.10 7.36
N GLU A 69 4.50 -0.18 8.35
CA GLU A 69 4.64 -1.05 9.51
C GLU A 69 4.27 -2.49 9.10
N SER A 70 5.23 -3.20 8.50
CA SER A 70 5.01 -4.52 7.87
C SER A 70 4.58 -5.62 8.84
N SER A 71 4.63 -5.38 10.15
CA SER A 71 4.08 -6.30 11.15
C SER A 71 2.54 -6.26 11.20
N GLN A 72 1.91 -5.22 10.63
CA GLN A 72 0.46 -5.02 10.61
C GLN A 72 -0.07 -5.09 9.17
N PRO A 73 -1.22 -5.74 8.93
CA PRO A 73 -1.75 -5.90 7.58
C PRO A 73 -2.37 -4.59 7.05
N ILE A 74 -2.19 -4.34 5.74
CA ILE A 74 -2.95 -3.32 5.01
C ILE A 74 -4.40 -3.79 4.86
N THR A 75 -5.36 -2.88 5.10
CA THR A 75 -6.78 -3.17 4.93
C THR A 75 -7.33 -2.40 3.74
N ILE A 76 -7.97 -3.11 2.81
CA ILE A 76 -8.68 -2.52 1.66
C ILE A 76 -10.17 -2.76 1.89
N GLU A 77 -10.96 -1.69 1.93
CA GLU A 77 -12.41 -1.79 2.12
C GLU A 77 -13.05 -2.56 0.95
N GLY A 78 -13.97 -3.48 1.27
CA GLY A 78 -14.59 -4.38 0.28
C GLY A 78 -13.76 -5.62 -0.10
N ARG A 79 -12.49 -5.74 0.34
CA ARG A 79 -11.70 -6.96 0.10
C ARG A 79 -12.20 -8.11 0.98
N ALA A 80 -12.83 -9.11 0.35
CA ALA A 80 -13.35 -10.30 1.04
C ALA A 80 -12.28 -11.36 1.37
N SER A 81 -11.12 -11.33 0.71
CA SER A 81 -10.07 -12.34 0.86
C SER A 81 -9.39 -12.25 2.22
N LYS A 82 -9.19 -13.41 2.86
CA LYS A 82 -8.38 -13.57 4.08
C LYS A 82 -6.90 -13.87 3.80
N GLN A 83 -6.54 -14.08 2.53
CA GLN A 83 -5.15 -14.34 2.15
C GLN A 83 -4.30 -13.08 2.30
N PRO A 84 -2.99 -13.21 2.57
CA PRO A 84 -2.07 -12.08 2.56
C PRO A 84 -2.21 -11.28 1.27
N LEU A 85 -2.13 -9.95 1.40
CA LEU A 85 -2.13 -9.06 0.25
C LEU A 85 -0.82 -9.27 -0.54
N THR A 86 -0.91 -9.32 -1.87
CA THR A 86 0.28 -9.34 -2.73
C THR A 86 0.60 -7.94 -3.23
N ALA A 87 1.85 -7.70 -3.64
CA ALA A 87 2.26 -6.43 -4.23
C ALA A 87 1.44 -6.10 -5.50
N ALA A 88 1.15 -7.10 -6.32
CA ALA A 88 0.36 -6.94 -7.54
C ALA A 88 -1.10 -6.55 -7.24
N GLU A 89 -1.74 -7.20 -6.27
CA GLU A 89 -3.09 -6.83 -5.82
C GLU A 89 -3.13 -5.40 -5.27
N PHE A 90 -2.12 -5.00 -4.50
CA PHE A 90 -2.04 -3.66 -3.96
C PHE A 90 -1.85 -2.60 -5.06
N TRP A 91 -0.90 -2.81 -5.96
CA TRP A 91 -0.67 -1.91 -7.09
C TRP A 91 -1.90 -1.76 -7.98
N GLN A 92 -2.57 -2.87 -8.31
CA GLN A 92 -3.80 -2.82 -9.11
C GLN A 92 -4.90 -2.01 -8.41
N THR A 93 -4.99 -2.11 -7.08
CA THR A 93 -5.94 -1.31 -6.29
C THR A 93 -5.61 0.18 -6.41
N ILE A 94 -4.34 0.56 -6.23
CA ILE A 94 -3.88 1.95 -6.38
C ILE A 94 -4.16 2.47 -7.80
N ALA A 95 -3.84 1.69 -8.83
CA ALA A 95 -4.09 2.06 -10.23
C ALA A 95 -5.60 2.23 -10.51
N ASN A 96 -6.45 1.34 -10.00
CA ASN A 96 -7.90 1.43 -10.18
C ASN A 96 -8.49 2.65 -9.46
N MET A 97 -8.01 2.96 -8.25
CA MET A 97 -8.41 4.17 -7.53
C MET A 97 -7.97 5.45 -8.25
N ASN A 98 -6.92 5.37 -9.06
CA ASN A 98 -6.29 6.48 -9.77
C ASN A 98 -6.36 6.31 -11.29
N CYS A 99 -7.48 5.80 -11.81
CA CYS A 99 -7.62 5.47 -13.23
C CYS A 99 -7.41 6.69 -14.15
N ASP A 100 -7.77 7.88 -13.70
CA ASP A 100 -7.51 9.18 -14.33
C ASP A 100 -6.02 9.49 -14.47
N LEU A 101 -5.18 9.09 -13.52
CA LEU A 101 -3.73 9.27 -13.54
C LEU A 101 -2.99 8.05 -14.14
N SER A 102 -3.65 6.89 -14.16
CA SER A 102 -3.03 5.62 -14.55
C SER A 102 -2.49 5.61 -15.98
N HIS A 103 -3.12 6.37 -16.89
CA HIS A 103 -2.67 6.48 -18.28
C HIS A 103 -1.29 7.12 -18.40
N GLU A 104 -0.93 8.04 -17.50
CA GLU A 104 0.37 8.71 -17.51
C GLU A 104 1.50 7.76 -17.05
N TRP A 105 1.19 6.82 -16.16
CA TRP A 105 2.16 5.82 -15.68
C TRP A 105 2.47 4.73 -16.70
N GLU A 106 1.50 4.37 -17.56
CA GLU A 106 1.72 3.45 -18.67
C GLU A 106 2.61 4.03 -19.77
N VAL A 107 2.60 5.36 -19.95
CA VAL A 107 3.43 6.03 -20.96
C VAL A 107 4.87 6.20 -20.48
N ALA A 108 5.08 6.48 -19.18
CA ALA A 108 6.41 6.62 -18.59
C ALA A 108 7.22 5.31 -18.51
N SER A 109 6.57 4.16 -18.72
CA SER A 109 7.17 2.82 -18.67
C SER A 109 7.52 2.24 -20.04
N ARG A 110 7.37 3.03 -21.12
CA ARG A 110 7.83 2.71 -22.49
C ARG A 110 9.09 3.48 -22.85
#